data_AF-A0A6I1FB37-F1
#
_entry.id   AF-A0A6I1FB37-F1
#
_cell.length_a   1.000
_cell.length_b   1.000
_cell.length_c   1.000
_cell.angle_alpha   90.00
_cell.angle_beta   90.00
_cell.angle_gamma   90.00
#
_symmetry.space_group_name_H-M   'P 1'
#
loop_
_entity.id
_entity.type
_entity.pdbx_description
1 polymer ?
#
loop_
_entity_poly.entity_id
_entity_poly.type
_entity_poly.pdbx_seq_one_letter_code
_entity_poly.pdbx_strand_id
1 'polypeptide(L)'
;MTLLLQSFTTTANTVITADSAGGPIPKTPVLALDPALPYIDGNNSYIWSPLTAPSQNVTFRTTFSVGAPLLSLALPLAINYAFAGDQNVSVSGTLQVLNLLGIVVLTLPLFTNVVNIEGNTSVEIASADTILAAALLGGTINIFIDATVVAPPVGTGNYLGQMTVRSIV
;
A
#
# COMPACT_ATOMS: atom_id res chain seq x y z
N MET A 1 -16.79 4.58 14.69
CA MET A 1 -15.54 4.90 13.96
C MET A 1 -15.89 5.46 12.59
N THR A 2 -15.39 6.64 12.26
CA THR A 2 -15.61 7.36 11.00
C THR A 2 -14.64 6.88 9.94
N LEU A 3 -15.10 6.65 8.71
CA LEU A 3 -14.25 6.30 7.58
C LEU A 3 -13.49 7.55 7.10
N LEU A 4 -12.17 7.51 7.14
CA LEU A 4 -11.30 8.59 6.65
C LEU A 4 -10.80 8.34 5.23
N LEU A 5 -10.55 7.07 4.88
CA LEU A 5 -10.08 6.67 3.57
C LEU A 5 -10.53 5.26 3.24
N GLN A 6 -10.95 5.05 2.00
CA GLN A 6 -10.99 3.75 1.35
C GLN A 6 -10.47 3.93 -0.07
N SER A 7 -9.36 3.27 -0.43
CA SER A 7 -8.72 3.46 -1.73
C SER A 7 -7.90 2.24 -2.14
N PHE A 8 -7.74 2.04 -3.44
CA PHE A 8 -7.04 0.90 -4.02
C PHE A 8 -5.67 1.28 -4.57
N THR A 9 -4.81 0.29 -4.76
CA THR A 9 -3.60 0.41 -5.59
C THR A 9 -3.98 0.64 -7.03
N THR A 10 -3.34 1.61 -7.68
CA THR A 10 -3.56 1.98 -9.08
C THR A 10 -2.23 2.42 -9.70
N THR A 11 -2.18 2.55 -11.03
CA THR A 11 -1.01 3.10 -11.71
C THR A 11 -0.76 4.59 -11.40
N ALA A 12 -1.72 5.29 -10.81
CA ALA A 12 -1.61 6.70 -10.46
C ALA A 12 -1.02 6.96 -9.07
N ASN A 13 -1.23 6.03 -8.11
CA ASN A 13 -0.75 6.16 -6.73
C ASN A 13 0.34 5.14 -6.37
N THR A 14 0.75 4.31 -7.33
CA THR A 14 1.79 3.30 -7.13
C THR A 14 2.95 3.48 -8.10
N VAL A 15 4.17 3.35 -7.60
CA VAL A 15 5.41 3.30 -8.40
C VAL A 15 6.19 2.04 -8.06
N ILE A 16 6.96 1.52 -9.00
CA ILE A 16 7.90 0.42 -8.76
C ILE A 16 9.24 1.02 -8.34
N THR A 17 9.73 0.60 -7.18
CA THR A 17 10.96 1.10 -6.53
C THR A 17 12.11 0.09 -6.58
N ALA A 18 11.83 -1.18 -6.88
CA ALA A 18 12.82 -2.20 -7.16
C ALA A 18 12.23 -3.22 -8.14
N ASP A 19 13.06 -3.71 -9.06
CA ASP A 19 12.64 -4.72 -10.03
C ASP A 19 13.87 -5.52 -10.48
N SER A 20 13.88 -6.82 -10.18
CA SER A 20 14.99 -7.71 -10.56
C SER A 20 15.07 -7.99 -12.06
N ALA A 21 14.03 -7.68 -12.85
CA ALA A 21 14.10 -7.71 -14.30
C ALA A 21 14.89 -6.52 -14.89
N GLY A 22 15.27 -5.54 -14.06
CA GLY A 22 16.15 -4.43 -14.42
C GLY A 22 15.41 -3.16 -14.86
N GLY A 23 16.08 -2.30 -15.63
CA GLY A 23 15.53 -1.03 -16.13
C GLY A 23 15.58 0.14 -15.12
N PRO A 24 15.20 1.36 -15.57
CA PRO A 24 15.23 2.55 -14.73
C PRO A 24 14.16 2.53 -13.64
N ILE A 25 14.48 3.16 -12.50
CA ILE A 25 13.63 3.30 -11.30
C ILE A 25 13.58 4.79 -10.90
N PRO A 26 12.44 5.32 -10.42
CA PRO A 26 11.14 4.65 -10.32
C PRO A 26 10.51 4.44 -11.70
N LYS A 27 9.68 3.40 -11.83
CA LYS A 27 8.89 3.15 -13.04
C LYS A 27 7.40 3.01 -12.71
N THR A 28 6.55 3.35 -13.67
CA THR A 28 5.10 3.21 -13.52
C THR A 28 4.69 1.76 -13.76
N PRO A 29 3.91 1.14 -12.86
CA PRO A 29 3.34 -0.17 -13.13
C PRO A 29 2.25 -0.07 -14.21
N VAL A 30 1.88 -1.21 -14.78
CA VAL A 30 0.80 -1.31 -15.77
C VAL A 30 -0.37 -2.09 -15.19
N LEU A 31 -1.57 -1.84 -15.69
CA LEU A 31 -2.76 -2.64 -15.34
C LEU A 31 -2.64 -4.04 -15.94
N ALA A 32 -3.02 -5.05 -15.17
CA ALA A 32 -3.19 -6.41 -15.67
C ALA A 32 -4.40 -6.44 -16.63
N LEU A 33 -4.24 -7.08 -17.78
CA LEU A 33 -5.26 -7.12 -18.82
C LEU A 33 -6.35 -8.18 -18.55
N ASP A 34 -6.04 -9.17 -17.71
CA ASP A 34 -6.98 -10.19 -17.26
C ASP A 34 -7.16 -10.12 -15.73
N PRO A 35 -8.39 -10.03 -15.22
CA PRO A 35 -8.63 -9.96 -13.79
C PRO A 35 -8.35 -11.31 -13.13
N ALA A 36 -7.28 -11.36 -12.33
CA ALA A 36 -7.02 -12.48 -11.44
C ALA A 36 -8.01 -12.42 -10.26
N LEU A 37 -8.66 -13.54 -9.93
CA LEU A 37 -9.21 -13.70 -8.58
C LEU A 37 -8.04 -13.78 -7.59
N PRO A 38 -8.25 -13.48 -6.29
CA PRO A 38 -9.49 -13.00 -5.67
C PRO A 38 -9.76 -11.51 -5.91
N TYR A 39 -10.98 -11.05 -5.58
CA TYR A 39 -11.33 -9.62 -5.59
C TYR A 39 -11.29 -9.07 -4.18
N ILE A 40 -10.88 -7.80 -4.04
CA ILE A 40 -10.95 -7.07 -2.77
C ILE A 40 -12.05 -6.02 -2.91
N ASP A 41 -13.12 -6.15 -2.11
CA ASP A 41 -14.33 -5.31 -2.19
C ASP A 41 -14.88 -5.14 -3.63
N GLY A 42 -14.84 -6.22 -4.42
CA GLY A 42 -15.30 -6.23 -5.81
C GLY A 42 -14.33 -5.59 -6.83
N ASN A 43 -13.18 -5.08 -6.39
CA ASN A 43 -12.13 -4.59 -7.29
C ASN A 43 -11.17 -5.72 -7.69
N ASN A 44 -10.80 -5.71 -8.98
CA ASN A 44 -9.89 -6.67 -9.62
C ASN A 44 -8.81 -5.97 -10.46
N SER A 45 -8.55 -4.68 -10.17
CA SER A 45 -7.56 -3.87 -10.88
C SER A 45 -6.13 -4.18 -10.43
N TYR A 46 -5.65 -5.37 -10.75
CA TYR A 46 -4.26 -5.77 -10.48
C TYR A 46 -3.28 -4.90 -11.28
N ILE A 47 -2.14 -4.61 -10.67
CA ILE A 47 -1.01 -3.92 -11.29
C ILE A 47 0.22 -4.85 -11.36
N TRP A 48 1.10 -4.64 -12.34
CA TRP A 48 2.32 -5.44 -12.52
C TRP A 48 3.46 -4.61 -13.13
N SER A 49 4.69 -5.15 -13.10
CA SER A 49 5.84 -4.51 -13.75
C SER A 49 5.76 -4.64 -15.26
N PRO A 50 5.99 -3.58 -16.05
CA PRO A 50 6.04 -3.69 -17.52
C PRO A 50 7.22 -4.54 -18.03
N LEU A 51 8.16 -4.92 -17.16
CA LEU A 51 9.21 -5.89 -17.46
C LEU A 51 8.86 -7.25 -16.87
N THR A 52 9.24 -8.30 -17.61
CA THR A 52 8.99 -9.69 -17.23
C THR A 52 10.24 -10.53 -17.30
N ALA A 53 10.59 -11.14 -16.18
CA ALA A 53 11.55 -12.22 -16.06
C ALA A 53 10.99 -13.34 -15.14
N PRO A 54 11.37 -14.60 -15.36
CA PRO A 54 11.03 -15.71 -14.47
C PRO A 54 11.43 -15.43 -13.02
N SER A 55 10.54 -15.70 -12.07
CA SER A 55 10.81 -15.53 -10.63
C SER A 55 11.30 -14.11 -10.25
N GLN A 56 10.89 -13.10 -11.01
CA GLN A 56 11.26 -11.71 -10.73
C GLN A 56 10.72 -11.25 -9.38
N ASN A 57 11.51 -10.42 -8.72
CA ASN A 57 11.12 -9.74 -7.50
C ASN A 57 10.86 -8.27 -7.79
N VAL A 58 9.66 -7.79 -7.50
CA VAL A 58 9.21 -6.42 -7.79
C VAL A 58 8.68 -5.78 -6.51
N THR A 59 9.22 -4.61 -6.16
CA THR A 59 8.70 -3.81 -5.04
C THR A 59 7.88 -2.63 -5.57
N PHE A 60 6.60 -2.62 -5.19
CA PHE A 60 5.64 -1.56 -5.44
C PHE A 60 5.53 -0.67 -4.20
N ARG A 61 5.73 0.64 -4.35
CA ARG A 61 5.43 1.64 -3.34
C ARG A 61 4.13 2.36 -3.69
N THR A 62 3.11 2.17 -2.86
CA THR A 62 1.83 2.88 -2.99
C THR A 62 1.73 3.97 -1.93
N THR A 63 1.28 5.16 -2.33
CA THR A 63 1.05 6.27 -1.41
C THR A 63 -0.45 6.54 -1.28
N PHE A 64 -0.94 6.51 -0.05
CA PHE A 64 -2.30 6.88 0.29
C PHE A 64 -2.28 8.15 1.13
N SER A 65 -3.02 9.19 0.73
CA SER A 65 -3.01 10.48 1.41
C SER A 65 -4.38 10.81 1.97
N VAL A 66 -4.40 11.33 3.20
CA VAL A 66 -5.60 11.92 3.83
C VAL A 66 -5.25 13.26 4.45
N GLY A 67 -6.24 14.14 4.58
CA GLY A 67 -6.07 15.39 5.31
C GLY A 67 -5.75 15.12 6.79
N ALA A 68 -4.74 15.79 7.33
CA ALA A 68 -4.49 15.81 8.76
C ALA A 68 -5.41 16.87 9.41
N PRO A 69 -6.31 16.51 10.33
CA PRO A 69 -7.09 17.50 11.07
C PRO A 69 -6.19 18.36 11.97
N LEU A 70 -6.71 19.48 12.42
CA LEU A 70 -6.10 20.26 13.52
C LEU A 70 -6.13 19.40 14.79
N LEU A 71 -4.96 19.10 15.35
CA LEU A 71 -4.84 18.21 16.51
C LEU A 71 -4.36 18.99 17.74
N SER A 72 -5.17 18.97 18.80
CA SER A 72 -4.82 19.53 20.12
C SER A 72 -4.69 18.48 21.23
N LEU A 73 -5.20 17.25 21.03
CA LEU A 73 -5.26 16.21 22.08
C LEU A 73 -4.70 14.85 21.63
N ALA A 74 -5.31 14.15 20.67
CA ALA A 74 -4.79 12.94 20.01
C ALA A 74 -5.86 12.39 19.04
N LEU A 75 -5.47 11.73 17.95
CA LEU A 75 -6.38 11.06 17.01
C LEU A 75 -6.11 9.55 16.92
N PRO A 76 -7.01 8.70 17.44
CA PRO A 76 -6.93 7.25 17.24
C PRO A 76 -7.23 6.89 15.78
N LEU A 77 -6.36 6.08 15.18
CA LEU A 77 -6.47 5.58 13.81
C LEU A 77 -6.44 4.04 13.82
N ALA A 78 -7.38 3.44 13.12
CA ALA A 78 -7.39 2.03 12.77
C ALA A 78 -7.15 1.90 11.26
N ILE A 79 -6.08 1.21 10.89
CA ILE A 79 -5.59 1.09 9.53
C ILE A 79 -5.59 -0.37 9.13
N ASN A 80 -6.30 -0.70 8.06
CA ASN A 80 -6.35 -2.03 7.47
C ASN A 80 -5.89 -1.96 6.02
N TYR A 81 -5.02 -2.88 5.64
CA TYR A 81 -4.54 -3.05 4.29
C TYR A 81 -4.77 -4.48 3.82
N ALA A 82 -5.79 -4.65 2.97
CA ALA A 82 -6.07 -5.93 2.34
C ALA A 82 -5.24 -6.05 1.06
N PHE A 83 -4.63 -7.19 0.81
CA PHE A 83 -3.79 -7.40 -0.37
C PHE A 83 -3.80 -8.83 -0.89
N ALA A 84 -3.57 -8.95 -2.19
CA ALA A 84 -3.43 -10.20 -2.91
C ALA A 84 -2.39 -10.04 -4.03
N GLY A 85 -1.81 -11.14 -4.47
CA GLY A 85 -0.87 -11.14 -5.59
C GLY A 85 -0.31 -12.52 -5.85
N ASP A 86 0.58 -12.62 -6.82
CA ASP A 86 1.11 -13.92 -7.23
C ASP A 86 2.16 -14.48 -6.26
N GLN A 87 2.16 -15.81 -6.11
CA GLN A 87 2.97 -16.64 -5.20
C GLN A 87 3.14 -16.10 -3.78
N ASN A 88 4.05 -15.15 -3.60
CA ASN A 88 4.42 -14.58 -2.32
C ASN A 88 4.40 -13.06 -2.43
N VAL A 89 3.57 -12.44 -1.60
CA VAL A 89 3.54 -10.99 -1.43
C VAL A 89 3.88 -10.65 0.00
N SER A 90 4.89 -9.82 0.22
CA SER A 90 5.20 -9.27 1.54
C SER A 90 4.94 -7.76 1.56
N VAL A 91 4.19 -7.27 2.53
CA VAL A 91 3.85 -5.85 2.67
C VAL A 91 4.39 -5.26 3.97
N SER A 92 4.80 -3.99 3.89
CA SER A 92 5.13 -3.16 5.05
C SER A 92 4.49 -1.79 4.90
N GLY A 93 4.02 -1.24 6.01
CA GLY A 93 3.29 0.03 6.05
C GLY A 93 4.00 1.04 6.94
N THR A 94 4.11 2.28 6.44
CA THR A 94 4.64 3.42 7.22
C THR A 94 3.69 4.60 7.10
N LEU A 95 3.38 5.25 8.22
CA LEU A 95 2.62 6.49 8.27
C LEU A 95 3.59 7.66 8.46
N GLN A 96 3.41 8.70 7.65
CA GLN A 96 4.09 9.98 7.79
C GLN A 96 3.06 11.09 7.96
N VAL A 97 3.33 12.01 8.87
CA VAL A 97 2.54 13.22 9.03
C VAL A 97 3.35 14.41 8.58
N LEU A 98 2.79 15.17 7.65
CA LEU A 98 3.35 16.38 7.08
C LEU A 98 2.56 17.57 7.61
N ASN A 99 3.26 18.63 8.01
CA ASN A 99 2.60 19.90 8.32
C ASN A 99 2.17 20.63 7.04
N LEU A 100 1.53 21.80 7.18
CA LEU A 100 1.12 22.65 6.05
C LEU A 100 2.25 23.07 5.10
N LEU A 101 3.51 23.03 5.56
CA LEU A 101 4.69 23.36 4.75
C LEU A 101 5.28 22.13 4.04
N GLY A 102 4.68 20.95 4.17
CA GLY A 102 5.18 19.70 3.61
C GLY A 102 6.35 19.09 4.39
N ILE A 103 6.63 19.56 5.61
CA ILE A 103 7.71 19.02 6.45
C ILE A 103 7.18 17.80 7.20
N VAL A 104 7.91 16.68 7.12
CA VAL A 104 7.63 15.48 7.92
C VAL A 104 7.87 15.79 9.39
N VAL A 105 6.80 15.76 10.20
CA VAL A 105 6.85 16.00 11.65
C VAL A 105 6.79 14.72 12.48
N LEU A 106 6.29 13.63 11.87
CA LEU A 106 6.20 12.32 12.51
C LEU A 106 6.29 11.22 11.46
N THR A 107 6.99 10.14 11.79
CA THR A 107 7.01 8.89 11.01
C THR A 107 6.79 7.72 11.97
N LEU A 108 5.83 6.85 11.64
CA LEU A 108 5.48 5.68 12.44
C LEU A 108 5.44 4.43 11.55
N PRO A 109 6.12 3.33 11.94
CA PRO A 109 5.85 2.04 11.33
C PRO A 109 4.44 1.59 11.73
N LEU A 110 3.69 1.02 10.78
CA LEU A 110 2.36 0.47 11.03
C LEU A 110 2.44 -1.04 11.20
N PHE A 111 3.00 -1.73 10.21
CA PHE A 111 3.21 -3.16 10.19
C PHE A 111 4.41 -3.48 9.31
N THR A 112 5.05 -4.61 9.57
CA THR A 112 6.29 -5.01 8.90
C THR A 112 6.21 -6.46 8.46
N ASN A 113 6.52 -6.70 7.18
CA ASN A 113 6.67 -8.04 6.60
C ASN A 113 5.45 -8.95 6.83
N VAL A 114 4.23 -8.43 6.61
CA VAL A 114 3.02 -9.26 6.58
C VAL A 114 2.99 -9.97 5.22
N VAL A 115 2.86 -11.30 5.21
CA VAL A 115 3.05 -12.12 4.01
C VAL A 115 1.76 -12.83 3.65
N ASN A 116 1.37 -12.75 2.37
CA ASN A 116 0.44 -13.69 1.77
C ASN A 116 1.24 -14.85 1.16
N ILE A 117 1.11 -16.04 1.75
CA ILE A 117 1.80 -17.28 1.33
C ILE A 117 0.90 -18.21 0.48
N GLU A 118 -0.40 -17.91 0.40
CA GLU A 118 -1.37 -18.70 -0.38
C GLU A 118 -1.59 -18.11 -1.79
N GLY A 119 -0.79 -17.10 -2.15
CA GLY A 119 -0.71 -16.50 -3.47
C GLY A 119 -2.02 -15.90 -3.96
N ASN A 120 -2.29 -16.08 -5.25
CA ASN A 120 -3.43 -15.47 -5.93
C ASN A 120 -4.77 -16.18 -5.68
N THR A 121 -4.88 -16.98 -4.62
CA THR A 121 -6.16 -17.59 -4.23
C THR A 121 -6.72 -17.03 -2.93
N SER A 122 -5.96 -16.20 -2.23
CA SER A 122 -6.35 -15.65 -0.94
C SER A 122 -6.12 -14.14 -0.86
N VAL A 123 -6.83 -13.52 0.07
CA VAL A 123 -6.61 -12.13 0.47
C VAL A 123 -6.06 -12.14 1.88
N GLU A 124 -4.95 -11.44 2.09
CA GLU A 124 -4.34 -11.27 3.41
C GLU A 124 -4.59 -9.84 3.91
N ILE A 125 -4.66 -9.65 5.23
CA ILE A 125 -4.95 -8.34 5.83
C ILE A 125 -3.84 -7.97 6.82
N ALA A 126 -3.08 -6.93 6.48
CA ALA A 126 -2.24 -6.24 7.43
C ALA A 126 -3.06 -5.20 8.20
N SER A 127 -2.91 -5.12 9.51
CA SER A 127 -3.62 -4.16 10.35
C SER A 127 -2.69 -3.46 11.33
N ALA A 128 -3.03 -2.22 11.67
CA ALA A 128 -2.35 -1.45 12.69
C ALA A 128 -3.30 -0.44 13.33
N ASP A 129 -3.24 -0.36 14.65
CA ASP A 129 -3.88 0.69 15.42
C ASP A 129 -2.81 1.65 15.94
N THR A 130 -3.04 2.95 15.81
CA THR A 130 -2.11 3.98 16.29
C THR A 130 -2.84 5.18 16.85
N ILE A 131 -2.16 5.94 17.71
CA ILE A 131 -2.66 7.20 18.25
C ILE A 131 -1.75 8.31 17.74
N LEU A 132 -2.31 9.20 16.92
CA LEU A 132 -1.61 10.36 16.43
C LEU A 132 -1.74 11.51 17.41
N ALA A 133 -0.71 11.72 18.23
CA ALA A 133 -0.60 12.85 19.16
C ALA A 133 0.55 13.76 18.72
N ALA A 134 0.24 14.72 17.85
CA ALA A 134 1.19 15.75 17.43
C ALA A 134 0.47 17.10 17.34
N ALA A 135 1.09 18.16 17.87
CA ALA A 135 0.57 19.52 17.75
C ALA A 135 0.71 19.97 16.29
N LEU A 136 -0.35 19.77 15.51
CA LEU A 136 -0.39 20.11 14.09
C LEU A 136 -1.45 21.17 13.84
N LEU A 137 -1.04 22.22 13.13
CA LEU A 137 -1.93 23.21 12.54
C LEU A 137 -2.58 22.69 11.24
N GLY A 138 -2.94 21.39 11.20
CA GLY A 138 -3.34 20.68 9.98
C GLY A 138 -2.17 20.25 9.09
N GLY A 139 -2.50 19.66 7.93
CA GLY A 139 -1.53 19.16 6.96
C GLY A 139 -2.01 17.90 6.23
N THR A 140 -1.10 16.95 6.01
CA THR A 140 -1.40 15.70 5.29
C THR A 140 -0.80 14.50 6.02
N ILE A 141 -1.56 13.41 6.09
CA ILE A 141 -1.06 12.10 6.51
C ILE A 141 -0.85 11.28 5.25
N ASN A 142 0.38 10.85 5.01
CA ASN A 142 0.74 9.92 3.95
C ASN A 142 0.97 8.54 4.55
N ILE A 143 0.31 7.52 4.02
CA ILE A 143 0.56 6.13 4.33
C ILE A 143 1.25 5.50 3.12
N PHE A 144 2.48 5.08 3.31
CA PHE A 144 3.27 4.36 2.32
C PHE A 144 3.13 2.88 2.56
N ILE A 145 2.75 2.15 1.51
CA ILE A 145 2.79 0.70 1.49
C ILE A 145 3.86 0.25 0.52
N ASP A 146 4.86 -0.44 1.04
CA ASP A 146 5.85 -1.17 0.24
C ASP A 146 5.42 -2.62 0.15
N ALA A 147 5.15 -3.09 -1.07
CA ALA A 147 4.74 -4.44 -1.37
C ALA A 147 5.75 -5.09 -2.30
N THR A 148 6.41 -6.14 -1.82
CA THR A 148 7.38 -6.92 -2.58
C THR A 148 6.70 -8.20 -3.04
N VAL A 149 6.62 -8.38 -4.36
CA VAL A 149 5.95 -9.51 -5.02
C VAL A 149 6.99 -10.36 -5.72
N VAL A 150 6.95 -11.66 -5.45
CA VAL A 150 7.74 -12.66 -6.16
C VAL A 150 6.86 -13.26 -7.26
N ALA A 151 7.19 -12.97 -8.51
CA ALA A 151 6.50 -13.53 -9.65
C ALA A 151 6.70 -15.05 -9.74
N PRO A 152 5.78 -15.78 -10.39
CA PRO A 152 5.97 -17.19 -10.65
C PRO A 152 7.12 -17.46 -11.64
N PRO A 153 7.63 -18.71 -11.70
CA PRO A 153 8.59 -19.14 -12.72
C PRO A 153 8.13 -18.87 -14.15
N VAL A 154 6.81 -18.84 -14.38
CA VAL A 154 6.20 -18.47 -15.66
C VAL A 154 5.06 -17.51 -15.36
N GLY A 155 5.15 -16.26 -15.82
CA GLY A 155 4.10 -15.26 -15.67
C GLY A 155 4.62 -13.91 -15.15
N THR A 156 3.69 -13.06 -14.75
CA THR A 156 3.93 -11.72 -14.19
C THR A 156 3.73 -11.76 -12.68
N GLY A 157 4.35 -10.84 -11.94
CA GLY A 157 4.10 -10.69 -10.50
C GLY A 157 2.96 -9.69 -10.30
N ASN A 158 1.71 -10.15 -10.41
CA ASN A 158 0.54 -9.28 -10.27
C ASN A 158 0.32 -8.93 -8.80
N TYR A 159 -0.16 -7.72 -8.57
CA TYR A 159 -0.40 -7.17 -7.24
C TYR A 159 -1.70 -6.38 -7.17
N LEU A 160 -2.47 -6.58 -6.10
CA LEU A 160 -3.65 -5.81 -5.76
C LEU A 160 -3.62 -5.48 -4.26
N GLY A 161 -3.92 -4.23 -3.92
CA GLY A 161 -4.10 -3.82 -2.54
C GLY A 161 -5.22 -2.80 -2.34
N GLN A 162 -5.77 -2.77 -1.14
CA GLN A 162 -6.77 -1.82 -0.69
C GLN A 162 -6.44 -1.31 0.70
N MET A 163 -6.40 0.00 0.84
CA MET A 163 -6.27 0.71 2.11
C MET A 163 -7.64 1.12 2.65
N THR A 164 -7.87 0.85 3.93
CA THR A 164 -9.00 1.38 4.69
C THR A 164 -8.49 2.03 5.96
N VAL A 165 -8.81 3.30 6.18
CA VAL A 165 -8.44 4.06 7.39
C VAL A 165 -9.71 4.54 8.06
N ARG A 166 -9.81 4.28 9.37
CA ARG A 166 -10.92 4.73 10.22
C ARG A 166 -10.36 5.48 11.42
N SER A 167 -11.11 6.47 11.92
CA SER A 167 -10.81 7.15 13.18
C SER A 167 -11.95 7.05 14.18
N ILE A 168 -11.62 7.24 15.45
CA ILE A 168 -12.60 7.60 16.48
C ILE A 168 -12.57 9.13 16.55
N VAL A 169 -13.70 9.76 16.20
CA VAL A 169 -13.91 11.21 16.34
C VAL A 169 -14.68 11.45 17.63
#